data_AF-A0A3S1HJT6-F1
#
_entry.id   AF-A0A3S1HJT6-F1
#
_cell.length_a   1.000
_cell.length_b   1.000
_cell.length_c   1.000
_cell.angle_alpha   90.00
_cell.angle_beta   90.00
_cell.angle_gamma   90.00
#
_symmetry.space_group_name_H-M   'P 1'
#
loop_
_entity.id
_entity.type
_entity.pdbx_description
1 polymer ?
#
loop_
_entity_poly.entity_id
_entity_poly.type
_entity_poly.pdbx_seq_one_letter_code
_entity_poly.pdbx_strand_id
1 'polypeptide(L)'
;MSKAIPGESPAPIPSNWSVIVQADLAASDIGQHLRQRGVKVKRAESVLSGSIIFPRCKVAFMVLELSRHLLAQFLDWHNESTAKDGEKHCPDQGTDMDVNAPGACKDKRDVTGHDEDDDAYRTMITRVDKFTRIHRDCYILLQAPLFTERELAFLYQLQTRYMNMMSVDILICHNAEECVSAMMTISNLQTPPTSDKLHQRFCYLMNELVEPLSIEELAQIDQCEGGGF
;
A
#
# COMPACT_ATOMS: atom_id res chain seq x y z
N MET A 1 1.99 45.34 7.12
CA MET A 1 1.28 44.78 8.30
C MET A 1 1.23 43.26 8.12
N SER A 2 2.26 42.56 8.58
CA SER A 2 2.37 41.11 8.42
C SER A 2 1.71 40.42 9.61
N LYS A 3 0.58 39.75 9.39
CA LYS A 3 -0.06 38.91 10.40
C LYS A 3 0.75 37.63 10.54
N ALA A 4 1.35 37.44 11.71
CA ALA A 4 1.98 36.18 12.10
C ALA A 4 0.90 35.08 12.18
N ILE A 5 1.17 33.94 11.53
CA ILE A 5 0.40 32.71 11.68
C ILE A 5 0.77 32.13 13.06
N PRO A 6 -0.18 31.93 13.99
CA PRO A 6 0.16 31.37 15.29
C PRO A 6 0.57 29.91 15.11
N GLY A 7 1.70 29.53 15.71
CA GLY A 7 2.13 28.14 15.79
C GLY A 7 1.05 27.29 16.46
N GLU A 8 0.33 26.51 15.66
CA GLU A 8 -0.64 25.52 16.12
C GLU A 8 0.16 24.26 16.49
N SER A 9 0.44 24.11 17.79
CA SER A 9 0.93 22.86 18.38
C SER A 9 0.03 21.71 17.91
N PRO A 10 0.58 20.54 17.52
CA PRO A 10 -0.22 19.44 17.00
C PRO A 10 -1.32 19.11 18.01
N ALA A 11 -2.57 19.20 17.55
CA ALA A 11 -3.75 19.05 18.39
C ALA A 11 -3.61 17.76 19.23
N PRO A 12 -3.84 17.83 20.56
CA PRO A 12 -3.80 16.64 21.39
C PRO A 12 -4.82 15.65 20.85
N ILE A 13 -4.35 14.42 20.61
CA ILE A 13 -5.17 13.31 20.14
C ILE A 13 -6.40 13.24 21.08
N PRO A 14 -7.64 13.33 20.57
CA PRO A 14 -8.82 13.31 21.41
C PRO A 14 -8.82 12.05 22.28
N SER A 15 -8.98 12.24 23.60
CA SER A 15 -8.76 11.26 24.69
C SER A 15 -9.69 10.03 24.71
N ASN A 16 -10.32 9.69 23.58
CA ASN A 16 -11.29 8.60 23.46
C ASN A 16 -11.17 7.81 22.14
N TRP A 17 -10.06 7.90 21.42
CA TRP A 17 -9.88 7.15 20.18
C TRP A 17 -9.69 5.67 20.46
N SER A 18 -10.56 4.84 19.86
CA SER A 18 -10.41 3.39 19.89
C SER A 18 -10.05 2.85 18.53
N VAL A 19 -9.04 1.98 18.50
CA VAL A 19 -8.63 1.22 17.31
C VAL A 19 -8.95 -0.24 17.52
N ILE A 20 -9.32 -0.93 16.45
CA ILE A 20 -9.58 -2.37 16.47
C ILE A 20 -8.32 -3.05 15.94
N VAL A 21 -7.72 -3.93 16.73
CA VAL A 21 -6.44 -4.57 16.41
C VAL A 21 -6.62 -6.07 16.47
N GLN A 22 -6.05 -6.79 15.50
CA GLN A 22 -6.04 -8.23 15.52
C GLN A 22 -5.34 -8.78 16.78
N ALA A 23 -5.81 -9.94 17.24
CA ALA A 23 -5.46 -10.51 18.53
C ALA A 23 -3.95 -10.64 18.83
N ASP A 24 -3.15 -11.03 17.84
CA ASP A 24 -1.69 -11.23 17.98
C ASP A 24 -0.96 -9.90 17.89
N LEU A 25 -1.37 -9.05 16.95
CA LEU A 25 -0.81 -7.71 16.78
C LEU A 25 -1.10 -6.79 17.97
N ALA A 26 -2.19 -7.02 18.70
CA ALA A 26 -2.50 -6.30 19.94
C ALA A 26 -1.54 -6.66 21.09
N ALA A 27 -0.91 -7.85 21.03
CA ALA A 27 0.06 -8.32 22.01
C ALA A 27 1.51 -7.98 21.63
N SER A 28 1.76 -7.52 20.40
CA SER A 28 3.09 -7.14 19.93
C SER A 28 3.48 -5.71 20.33
N ASP A 29 4.71 -5.33 19.97
CA ASP A 29 5.28 -3.98 20.19
C ASP A 29 4.39 -2.88 19.59
N ILE A 30 3.74 -3.13 18.44
CA ILE A 30 2.80 -2.19 17.82
C ILE A 30 1.62 -1.92 18.77
N GLY A 31 1.04 -2.98 19.33
CA GLY A 31 -0.02 -2.87 20.33
C GLY A 31 0.42 -2.13 21.58
N GLN A 32 1.66 -2.33 22.03
CA GLN A 32 2.25 -1.59 23.15
C GLN A 32 2.41 -0.10 22.84
N HIS A 33 3.00 0.25 21.68
CA HIS A 33 3.20 1.64 21.27
C HIS A 33 1.87 2.39 21.07
N LEU A 34 0.83 1.73 20.54
CA LEU A 34 -0.51 2.32 20.46
C LEU A 34 -1.08 2.69 21.84
N ARG A 35 -0.91 1.80 22.84
CA ARG A 35 -1.33 2.07 24.23
C ARG A 35 -0.51 3.20 24.87
N GLN A 36 0.80 3.23 24.64
CA GLN A 36 1.68 4.29 25.13
C GLN A 36 1.28 5.67 24.59
N ARG A 37 0.78 5.75 23.36
CA ARG A 37 0.23 6.98 22.76
C ARG A 37 -1.19 7.33 23.23
N GLY A 38 -1.72 6.63 24.23
CA GLY A 38 -3.04 6.91 24.82
C GLY A 38 -4.24 6.41 23.99
N VAL A 39 -4.00 5.59 22.97
CA VAL A 39 -5.06 5.04 22.11
C VAL A 39 -5.68 3.80 22.76
N LYS A 40 -7.01 3.73 22.80
CA LYS A 40 -7.74 2.56 23.34
C LYS A 40 -7.74 1.40 22.34
N VAL A 41 -6.89 0.41 22.58
CA VAL A 41 -6.80 -0.80 21.75
C VAL A 41 -7.94 -1.78 22.09
N LYS A 42 -8.81 -2.05 21.11
CA LYS A 42 -9.84 -3.10 21.17
C LYS A 42 -9.33 -4.34 20.42
N ARG A 43 -9.20 -5.47 21.12
CA ARG A 43 -8.75 -6.73 20.54
C ARG A 43 -9.90 -7.39 19.77
N ALA A 44 -9.63 -7.92 18.58
CA ALA A 44 -10.59 -8.68 17.79
C ALA A 44 -9.92 -9.88 17.10
N GLU A 45 -10.50 -11.08 17.25
CA GLU A 45 -10.02 -12.31 16.59
C GLU A 45 -10.63 -12.47 15.18
N SER A 46 -11.79 -11.87 14.94
CA SER A 46 -12.51 -11.95 13.66
C SER A 46 -11.89 -11.11 12.53
N VAL A 47 -10.85 -10.32 12.84
CA VAL A 47 -10.17 -9.45 11.87
C VAL A 47 -8.95 -10.18 11.33
N LEU A 48 -8.62 -9.96 10.05
CA LEU A 48 -7.47 -10.59 9.40
C LEU A 48 -6.16 -10.36 10.18
N SER A 49 -5.28 -11.37 10.17
CA SER A 49 -3.96 -11.29 10.82
C SER A 49 -3.14 -10.11 10.30
N GLY A 50 -2.52 -9.38 11.22
CA GLY A 50 -1.75 -8.18 10.88
C GLY A 50 -2.60 -6.92 10.67
N SER A 51 -3.93 -6.99 10.79
CA SER A 51 -4.80 -5.83 10.52
C SER A 51 -5.07 -4.95 11.74
N ILE A 52 -5.17 -3.65 11.47
CA ILE A 52 -5.56 -2.58 12.40
C ILE A 52 -6.59 -1.70 11.71
N ILE A 53 -7.73 -1.47 12.35
CA ILE A 53 -8.80 -0.65 11.80
C ILE A 53 -8.95 0.58 12.70
N PHE A 54 -9.02 1.74 12.06
CA PHE A 54 -9.32 3.02 12.70
C PHE A 54 -10.75 3.45 12.31
N PRO A 55 -11.78 3.08 13.09
CA PRO A 55 -13.18 3.30 12.70
C PRO A 55 -13.53 4.77 12.50
N ARG A 56 -12.85 5.67 13.20
CA ARG A 56 -13.12 7.12 13.17
C ARG A 56 -12.67 7.80 11.88
N CYS A 57 -11.60 7.34 11.26
CA CYS A 57 -11.12 7.85 9.97
C CYS A 57 -11.45 6.92 8.80
N LYS A 58 -12.20 5.83 9.04
CA LYS A 58 -12.60 4.81 8.04
C LYS A 58 -11.42 4.15 7.32
N VAL A 59 -10.24 4.16 7.95
CA VAL A 59 -9.00 3.66 7.36
C VAL A 59 -8.56 2.39 8.06
N ALA A 60 -8.02 1.47 7.26
CA ALA A 60 -7.46 0.23 7.74
C ALA A 60 -5.99 0.09 7.34
N PHE A 61 -5.21 -0.52 8.21
CA PHE A 61 -3.80 -0.82 8.00
C PHE A 61 -3.60 -2.33 8.08
N MET A 62 -2.74 -2.88 7.24
CA MET A 62 -2.24 -4.24 7.35
C MET A 62 -0.72 -4.20 7.50
N VAL A 63 -0.22 -4.70 8.62
CA VAL A 63 1.20 -4.85 8.88
C VAL A 63 1.68 -6.18 8.30
N LEU A 64 2.69 -6.11 7.44
CA LEU A 64 3.37 -7.26 6.87
C LEU A 64 4.84 -7.21 7.30
N GLU A 65 5.24 -8.18 8.12
CA GLU A 65 6.64 -8.34 8.51
C GLU A 65 7.39 -9.13 7.43
N LEU A 66 8.43 -8.54 6.86
CA LEU A 66 9.28 -9.19 5.87
C LEU A 66 10.27 -10.12 6.57
N SER A 67 9.78 -11.32 6.91
CA SER A 67 10.64 -12.36 7.49
C SER A 67 11.58 -12.95 6.42
N ARG A 68 12.74 -13.43 6.87
CA ARG A 68 13.73 -14.09 5.98
C ARG A 68 13.14 -15.28 5.22
N HIS A 69 12.25 -16.03 5.87
CA HIS A 69 11.59 -17.18 5.27
C HIS A 69 10.63 -16.76 4.14
N LEU A 70 9.82 -15.71 4.36
CA LEU A 70 8.92 -15.16 3.35
C LEU A 70 9.68 -14.63 2.13
N LEU A 71 10.80 -13.94 2.34
CA LEU A 71 11.64 -13.43 1.26
C LEU A 71 12.33 -14.56 0.48
N ALA A 72 12.74 -15.63 1.15
CA ALA A 72 13.33 -16.80 0.48
C ALA A 72 12.32 -17.45 -0.47
N GLN A 73 11.11 -17.73 0.00
CA GLN A 73 10.04 -18.30 -0.83
C GLN A 73 9.65 -17.39 -2.00
N PHE A 74 9.61 -16.08 -1.77
CA PHE A 74 9.37 -15.13 -2.84
C PHE A 74 10.44 -15.20 -3.96
N LEU A 75 11.72 -15.33 -3.58
CA LEU A 75 12.81 -15.43 -4.56
C LEU A 75 12.75 -16.75 -5.33
N ASP A 76 12.44 -17.86 -4.67
CA ASP A 76 12.27 -19.15 -5.31
C ASP A 76 11.14 -19.10 -6.35
N TRP A 77 9.99 -18.53 -5.98
CA TRP A 77 8.86 -18.31 -6.90
C TRP A 77 9.22 -17.39 -8.09
N HIS A 78 9.97 -16.33 -7.83
CA HIS A 78 10.37 -15.39 -8.88
C HIS A 78 11.31 -16.05 -9.90
N ASN A 79 12.29 -16.82 -9.43
CA ASN A 79 13.25 -17.52 -10.28
C ASN A 79 12.57 -18.58 -11.16
N GLU A 80 11.64 -19.36 -10.59
CA GLU A 80 10.83 -20.33 -11.36
C GLU A 80 9.97 -19.68 -12.44
N SER A 81 9.44 -18.48 -12.18
CA SER A 81 8.63 -17.74 -13.14
C SER A 81 9.48 -17.23 -14.31
N THR A 82 10.70 -16.75 -14.04
CA THR A 82 11.63 -16.30 -15.08
C THR A 82 12.21 -17.44 -15.92
N ALA A 83 12.36 -18.65 -15.36
CA ALA A 83 12.90 -19.80 -16.07
C ALA A 83 11.95 -20.31 -17.18
N LYS A 84 10.63 -20.12 -17.01
CA LYS A 84 9.61 -20.61 -17.97
C LYS A 84 9.42 -19.71 -19.19
N ASP A 85 9.91 -18.46 -19.14
CA ASP A 85 9.84 -17.52 -20.27
C ASP A 85 11.09 -17.58 -21.19
N GLY A 86 12.16 -18.26 -20.76
CA GLY A 86 13.42 -18.40 -21.53
C GLY A 86 13.47 -19.57 -22.52
N GLU A 87 12.52 -20.51 -22.46
CA GLU A 87 12.54 -21.76 -23.23
C GLU A 87 11.50 -21.77 -24.37
N LYS A 88 11.53 -20.73 -25.22
CA LYS A 88 10.82 -20.73 -26.52
C LYS A 88 11.68 -20.16 -27.63
N HIS A 89 12.78 -20.85 -27.93
CA HIS A 89 13.43 -20.76 -29.22
C HIS A 89 13.93 -22.14 -29.63
N CYS A 90 13.08 -22.91 -30.31
CA CYS A 90 13.53 -24.09 -31.04
C CYS A 90 14.33 -23.63 -32.27
N PRO A 91 15.53 -24.17 -32.53
CA PRO A 91 16.12 -24.06 -33.85
C PRO A 91 15.29 -24.89 -34.83
N ASP A 92 14.88 -24.23 -35.91
CA ASP A 92 14.23 -24.80 -37.07
C ASP A 92 15.21 -25.77 -37.76
N GLN A 93 14.95 -27.08 -37.65
CA GLN A 93 15.54 -28.08 -38.53
C GLN A 93 14.42 -28.98 -39.04
N GLY A 94 14.09 -28.78 -40.32
CA GLY A 94 13.10 -29.55 -41.03
C GLY A 94 13.56 -30.96 -41.39
N THR A 95 12.54 -31.82 -41.52
CA THR A 95 12.39 -32.99 -42.40
C THR A 95 13.30 -34.21 -42.10
N ASP A 96 12.84 -35.45 -41.99
CA ASP A 96 11.68 -36.11 -42.61
C ASP A 96 11.26 -37.42 -41.89
N MET A 97 9.98 -37.74 -42.05
CA MET A 97 9.30 -39.06 -42.07
C MET A 97 9.58 -40.12 -40.98
N ASP A 98 8.55 -40.40 -40.15
CA ASP A 98 7.99 -41.75 -40.12
C ASP A 98 6.57 -41.81 -39.52
N VAL A 99 5.86 -42.87 -39.90
CA VAL A 99 4.40 -43.01 -39.92
C VAL A 99 3.87 -43.81 -38.72
N ASN A 100 2.71 -43.39 -38.20
CA ASN A 100 1.62 -44.25 -37.65
C ASN A 100 1.76 -44.86 -36.23
N ALA A 101 0.94 -44.38 -35.27
CA ALA A 101 0.11 -45.23 -34.39
C ALA A 101 -0.91 -44.38 -33.58
N PRO A 102 -2.16 -44.86 -33.38
CA PRO A 102 -3.15 -44.22 -32.52
C PRO A 102 -3.08 -44.82 -31.11
N GLY A 103 -3.00 -43.98 -30.07
CA GLY A 103 -2.94 -44.48 -28.70
C GLY A 103 -3.08 -43.37 -27.68
N ALA A 104 -4.17 -43.46 -26.92
CA ALA A 104 -4.50 -42.70 -25.74
C ALA A 104 -3.32 -42.27 -24.85
N CYS A 105 -3.34 -41.00 -24.41
CA CYS A 105 -3.45 -40.65 -22.98
C CYS A 105 -3.66 -39.13 -22.85
N LYS A 106 -4.94 -38.72 -22.79
CA LYS A 106 -5.31 -37.53 -22.05
C LYS A 106 -5.21 -37.88 -20.57
N ASP A 107 -4.06 -37.65 -19.95
CA ASP A 107 -4.00 -37.51 -18.48
C ASP A 107 -3.72 -36.05 -18.15
N LYS A 108 -4.83 -35.28 -18.12
CA LYS A 108 -4.99 -34.19 -17.18
C LYS A 108 -5.38 -34.83 -15.85
N ARG A 109 -4.42 -35.23 -15.01
CA ARG A 109 -4.61 -35.53 -13.60
C ARG A 109 -3.28 -35.27 -12.92
N ASP A 110 -3.21 -34.18 -12.18
CA ASP A 110 -3.49 -34.16 -10.74
C ASP A 110 -2.13 -34.06 -10.07
N VAL A 111 -1.61 -32.84 -9.98
CA VAL A 111 -0.75 -32.51 -8.85
C VAL A 111 -1.70 -32.10 -7.73
N THR A 112 -2.44 -33.08 -7.22
CA THR A 112 -2.84 -33.11 -5.81
C THR A 112 -1.62 -33.54 -5.02
N GLY A 113 -0.62 -32.66 -5.01
CA GLY A 113 0.48 -32.69 -4.07
C GLY A 113 -0.04 -32.17 -2.75
N HIS A 114 -0.08 -33.05 -1.77
CA HIS A 114 -0.44 -32.76 -0.39
C HIS A 114 0.74 -32.03 0.27
N ASP A 115 0.93 -30.75 -0.08
CA ASP A 115 1.91 -29.85 0.54
C ASP A 115 1.11 -28.73 1.23
N GLU A 116 0.46 -29.06 2.35
CA GLU A 116 -0.30 -28.08 3.16
C GLU A 116 0.59 -27.23 4.09
N ASP A 117 1.91 -27.43 4.07
CA ASP A 117 2.86 -26.64 4.83
C ASP A 117 3.77 -25.82 3.88
N ASP A 118 3.82 -24.51 4.14
CA ASP A 118 4.83 -23.55 3.68
C ASP A 118 4.75 -22.96 2.25
N ASP A 119 3.59 -22.49 1.80
CA ASP A 119 3.58 -21.31 0.90
C ASP A 119 3.11 -20.05 1.64
N ALA A 120 4.03 -19.51 2.45
CA ALA A 120 3.83 -18.30 3.23
C ALA A 120 3.61 -17.08 2.32
N TYR A 121 4.26 -17.04 1.16
CA TYR A 121 4.07 -15.98 0.16
C TYR A 121 2.63 -15.97 -0.38
N ARG A 122 2.11 -17.11 -0.87
CA ARG A 122 0.73 -17.21 -1.36
C ARG A 122 -0.29 -16.94 -0.27
N THR A 123 -0.03 -17.42 0.94
CA THR A 123 -0.89 -17.17 2.10
C THR A 123 -0.97 -15.67 2.40
N MET A 124 0.17 -14.98 2.39
CA MET A 124 0.23 -13.53 2.56
C MET A 124 -0.50 -12.80 1.43
N ILE A 125 -0.26 -13.14 0.16
CA ILE A 125 -0.94 -12.51 -0.98
C ILE A 125 -2.46 -12.70 -0.90
N THR A 126 -2.92 -13.91 -0.58
CA THR A 126 -4.36 -14.20 -0.40
C THR A 126 -4.95 -13.36 0.74
N ARG A 127 -4.18 -13.15 1.81
CA ARG A 127 -4.59 -12.31 2.94
C ARG A 127 -4.67 -10.83 2.54
N VAL A 128 -3.71 -10.33 1.77
CA VAL A 128 -3.73 -8.98 1.21
C VAL A 128 -4.95 -8.81 0.29
N ASP A 129 -5.18 -9.75 -0.63
CA ASP A 129 -6.33 -9.72 -1.55
C ASP A 129 -7.68 -9.72 -0.80
N LYS A 130 -7.79 -10.44 0.32
CA LYS A 130 -8.99 -10.39 1.17
C LYS A 130 -9.14 -9.03 1.85
N PHE A 131 -8.04 -8.45 2.32
CA PHE A 131 -8.05 -7.18 3.02
C PHE A 131 -8.44 -6.01 2.12
N THR A 132 -7.87 -5.94 0.91
CA THR A 132 -8.15 -4.90 -0.08
C THR A 132 -9.58 -4.99 -0.62
N ARG A 133 -10.20 -6.17 -0.61
CA ARG A 133 -11.63 -6.34 -0.95
C ARG A 133 -12.58 -5.80 0.12
N ILE A 134 -12.19 -5.86 1.39
CA ILE A 134 -13.05 -5.46 2.52
C ILE A 134 -12.94 -3.97 2.79
N HIS A 135 -11.74 -3.39 2.66
CA HIS A 135 -11.45 -2.01 3.04
C HIS A 135 -11.18 -1.14 1.82
N ARG A 136 -11.94 -0.05 1.67
CA ARG A 136 -11.81 0.90 0.56
C ARG A 136 -10.58 1.80 0.68
N ASP A 137 -10.29 2.27 1.89
CA ASP A 137 -9.13 3.12 2.19
C ASP A 137 -8.18 2.31 3.06
N CYS A 138 -7.20 1.66 2.42
CA CYS A 138 -6.34 0.71 3.07
C CYS A 138 -4.86 0.95 2.78
N TYR A 139 -4.04 0.74 3.80
CA TYR A 139 -2.59 0.93 3.74
C TYR A 139 -1.90 -0.37 4.12
N ILE A 140 -0.93 -0.78 3.31
CA ILE A 140 -0.05 -1.90 3.61
C ILE A 140 1.23 -1.34 4.20
N LEU A 141 1.55 -1.71 5.43
CA LEU A 141 2.78 -1.34 6.11
C LEU A 141 3.77 -2.50 5.99
N LEU A 142 4.83 -2.32 5.20
CA LEU A 142 5.93 -3.27 5.12
C LEU A 142 6.92 -2.97 6.25
N GLN A 143 7.03 -3.90 7.18
CA GLN A 143 7.94 -3.80 8.32
C GLN A 143 9.18 -4.66 8.07
N ALA A 144 10.35 -4.03 8.00
CA ALA A 144 11.64 -4.72 7.94
C ALA A 144 12.74 -3.85 8.57
N PRO A 145 13.61 -4.41 9.44
CA PRO A 145 14.66 -3.64 10.09
C PRO A 145 15.67 -3.03 9.10
N LEU A 146 15.83 -3.67 7.94
CA LEU A 146 16.67 -3.18 6.85
C LEU A 146 16.03 -3.56 5.51
N PHE A 147 15.97 -2.61 4.58
CA PHE A 147 15.51 -2.86 3.21
C PHE A 147 16.72 -3.10 2.31
N THR A 148 17.10 -4.37 2.14
CA THR A 148 18.15 -4.77 1.20
C THR A 148 17.55 -4.99 -0.18
N GLU A 149 18.37 -5.40 -1.15
CA GLU A 149 17.93 -5.73 -2.50
C GLU A 149 16.75 -6.72 -2.52
N ARG A 150 16.72 -7.67 -1.58
CA ARG A 150 15.64 -8.67 -1.49
C ARG A 150 14.31 -8.06 -1.08
N GLU A 151 14.31 -7.25 -0.01
CA GLU A 151 13.11 -6.55 0.47
C GLU A 151 12.64 -5.50 -0.56
N LEU A 152 13.57 -4.82 -1.23
CA LEU A 152 13.25 -3.86 -2.28
C LEU A 152 12.68 -4.54 -3.53
N ALA A 153 13.23 -5.68 -3.95
CA ALA A 153 12.67 -6.48 -5.04
C ALA A 153 11.26 -6.98 -4.70
N PHE A 154 11.05 -7.41 -3.44
CA PHE A 154 9.73 -7.78 -2.94
C PHE A 154 8.76 -6.59 -2.97
N LEU A 155 9.17 -5.42 -2.46
CA LEU A 155 8.37 -4.20 -2.49
C LEU A 155 8.00 -3.82 -3.93
N TYR A 156 8.96 -3.85 -4.85
CA TYR A 156 8.73 -3.54 -6.27
C TYR A 156 7.72 -4.49 -6.90
N GLN A 157 7.83 -5.79 -6.63
CA GLN A 157 6.87 -6.79 -7.10
C GLN A 157 5.47 -6.56 -6.49
N LEU A 158 5.40 -6.24 -5.20
CA LEU A 158 4.15 -5.93 -4.53
C LEU A 158 3.50 -4.68 -5.13
N GLN A 159 4.28 -3.61 -5.31
CA GLN A 159 3.83 -2.40 -5.97
C GLN A 159 3.32 -2.72 -7.37
N THR A 160 4.12 -3.37 -8.22
CA THR A 160 3.74 -3.71 -9.61
C THR A 160 2.44 -4.51 -9.68
N ARG A 161 2.24 -5.45 -8.75
CA ARG A 161 1.00 -6.25 -8.65
C ARG A 161 -0.22 -5.40 -8.28
N TYR A 162 -0.08 -4.45 -7.37
CA TYR A 162 -1.19 -3.66 -6.83
C TYR A 162 -1.31 -2.24 -7.41
N MET A 163 -0.40 -1.79 -8.29
CA MET A 163 -0.45 -0.46 -8.92
C MET A 163 -1.73 -0.23 -9.75
N ASN A 164 -2.30 -1.31 -10.31
CA ASN A 164 -3.57 -1.23 -11.04
C ASN A 164 -4.81 -1.28 -10.11
N MET A 165 -4.61 -1.61 -8.82
CA MET A 165 -5.68 -1.63 -7.83
C MET A 165 -5.77 -0.25 -7.16
N MET A 166 -6.81 0.50 -7.53
CA MET A 166 -7.04 1.93 -7.24
C MET A 166 -7.14 2.32 -5.73
N SER A 167 -6.82 1.44 -4.78
CA SER A 167 -7.15 1.62 -3.35
C SER A 167 -6.06 1.19 -2.36
N VAL A 168 -4.87 0.81 -2.85
CA VAL A 168 -3.82 0.24 -1.99
C VAL A 168 -2.57 1.10 -2.02
N ASP A 169 -2.29 1.74 -0.89
CA ASP A 169 -1.04 2.46 -0.67
C ASP A 169 -0.08 1.60 0.15
N ILE A 170 1.18 1.50 -0.29
CA ILE A 170 2.22 0.74 0.41
C ILE A 170 3.17 1.72 1.10
N LEU A 171 3.37 1.53 2.41
CA LEU A 171 4.29 2.32 3.22
C LEU A 171 5.38 1.42 3.79
N ILE A 172 6.58 1.97 3.85
CA ILE A 172 7.79 1.30 4.33
C ILE A 172 8.01 1.74 5.78
N CYS A 173 8.29 0.80 6.68
CA CYS A 173 8.57 1.08 8.07
C CYS A 173 9.72 0.19 8.56
N HIS A 174 10.63 0.76 9.35
CA HIS A 174 11.79 0.02 9.86
C HIS A 174 11.55 -0.63 11.22
N ASN A 175 10.63 -0.07 12.00
CA ASN A 175 10.33 -0.53 13.35
C ASN A 175 8.85 -0.31 13.70
N ALA A 176 8.41 -0.89 14.82
CA ALA A 176 7.04 -0.78 15.29
C ALA A 176 6.63 0.66 15.67
N GLU A 177 7.59 1.49 16.11
CA GLU A 177 7.34 2.89 16.48
C GLU A 177 7.01 3.73 15.24
N GLU A 178 7.80 3.58 14.17
CA GLU A 178 7.56 4.20 12.86
C GLU A 178 6.24 3.74 12.26
N CYS A 179 5.91 2.43 12.34
CA CYS A 179 4.60 1.91 11.93
C CYS A 179 3.47 2.67 12.62
N VAL A 180 3.52 2.77 13.96
CA VAL A 180 2.50 3.46 14.74
C VAL A 180 2.51 4.96 14.45
N SER A 181 3.67 5.56 14.26
CA SER A 181 3.80 6.98 13.94
C SER A 181 3.14 7.31 12.59
N ALA A 182 3.39 6.49 11.57
CA ALA A 182 2.77 6.61 10.25
C ALA A 182 1.24 6.44 10.34
N MET A 183 0.76 5.38 11.01
CA MET A 183 -0.68 5.16 11.22
C MET A 183 -1.35 6.35 11.92
N MET A 184 -0.73 6.87 12.99
CA MET A 184 -1.26 8.00 13.74
C MET A 184 -1.28 9.28 12.89
N THR A 185 -0.23 9.50 12.09
CA THR A 185 -0.16 10.66 11.19
C THR A 185 -1.27 10.60 10.14
N ILE A 186 -1.42 9.47 9.45
CA ILE A 186 -2.42 9.27 8.41
C ILE A 186 -3.83 9.36 8.99
N SER A 187 -4.09 8.67 10.11
CA SER A 187 -5.40 8.72 10.76
C SER A 187 -5.76 10.14 11.22
N ASN A 188 -4.81 10.90 11.78
CA ASN A 188 -5.00 12.29 12.15
C ASN A 188 -5.35 13.17 10.95
N LEU A 189 -4.61 13.02 9.83
CA LEU A 189 -4.85 13.76 8.58
C LEU A 189 -6.24 13.46 8.00
N GLN A 190 -6.68 12.21 8.06
CA GLN A 190 -7.96 11.76 7.50
C GLN A 190 -9.15 11.95 8.45
N THR A 191 -8.94 12.41 9.68
CA THR A 191 -10.07 12.72 10.56
C THR A 191 -10.84 13.95 10.04
N PRO A 192 -12.19 13.93 10.05
CA PRO A 192 -13.01 15.02 9.52
C PRO A 192 -12.61 16.44 9.99
N PRO A 193 -12.39 16.72 11.29
CA PRO A 193 -12.05 18.09 11.71
C PRO A 193 -10.70 18.59 11.18
N THR A 194 -9.75 17.68 10.94
CA THR A 194 -8.42 18.03 10.40
C THR A 194 -8.47 18.09 8.88
N SER A 195 -9.14 17.13 8.26
CA SER A 195 -9.36 17.08 6.81
C SER A 195 -10.13 18.29 6.31
N ASP A 196 -11.17 18.73 7.02
CA ASP A 196 -11.96 19.92 6.67
C ASP A 196 -11.12 21.20 6.76
N LYS A 197 -10.31 21.34 7.82
CA LYS A 197 -9.35 22.46 7.95
C LYS A 197 -8.31 22.46 6.84
N LEU A 198 -7.77 21.29 6.50
CA LEU A 198 -6.79 21.15 5.41
C LEU A 198 -7.43 21.49 4.06
N HIS A 199 -8.64 21.00 3.82
CA HIS A 199 -9.40 21.31 2.61
C HIS A 199 -9.68 22.82 2.50
N GLN A 200 -10.10 23.47 3.59
CA GLN A 200 -10.28 24.92 3.64
C GLN A 200 -8.99 25.68 3.35
N ARG A 201 -7.86 25.28 3.97
CA ARG A 201 -6.55 25.91 3.69
C ARG A 201 -6.14 25.71 2.25
N PHE A 202 -6.37 24.53 1.69
CA PHE A 202 -6.08 24.25 0.30
C PHE A 202 -6.94 25.10 -0.64
N CYS A 203 -8.26 25.18 -0.43
CA CYS A 203 -9.14 26.06 -1.21
C CYS A 203 -8.74 27.53 -1.11
N TYR A 204 -8.37 27.99 0.09
CA TYR A 204 -7.87 29.35 0.30
C TYR A 204 -6.58 29.61 -0.51
N LEU A 205 -5.58 28.72 -0.38
CA LEU A 205 -4.32 28.84 -1.13
C LEU A 205 -4.53 28.75 -2.64
N MET A 206 -5.40 27.85 -3.10
CA MET A 206 -5.77 27.73 -4.51
C MET A 206 -6.41 29.02 -5.01
N ASN A 207 -7.26 29.66 -4.21
CA ASN A 207 -7.88 30.93 -4.59
C ASN A 207 -6.89 32.11 -4.59
N GLU A 208 -5.88 32.09 -3.71
CA GLU A 208 -4.81 33.10 -3.66
C GLU A 208 -3.78 32.93 -4.78
N LEU A 209 -3.44 31.67 -5.13
CA LEU A 209 -2.44 31.36 -6.16
C LEU A 209 -3.03 31.28 -7.57
N VAL A 210 -4.30 30.89 -7.68
CA VAL A 210 -5.09 30.85 -8.92
C VAL A 210 -6.12 31.98 -8.85
N GLU A 211 -5.68 33.19 -8.51
CA GLU A 211 -6.47 34.36 -8.87
C GLU A 211 -6.62 34.35 -10.39
N PRO A 212 -7.84 34.27 -10.96
CA PRO A 212 -8.00 34.72 -12.33
C PRO A 212 -7.59 36.18 -12.33
N LEU A 213 -6.54 36.53 -13.09
CA LEU A 213 -6.27 37.93 -13.44
C LEU A 213 -7.62 38.57 -13.78
N SER A 214 -7.92 39.68 -13.14
CA SER A 214 -9.15 40.39 -13.44
C SER A 214 -9.19 40.67 -14.94
N ILE A 215 -10.35 40.56 -15.58
CA ILE A 215 -10.50 40.85 -17.02
C ILE A 215 -9.96 42.28 -17.32
N GLU A 216 -9.98 43.17 -16.33
CA GLU A 216 -9.45 44.54 -16.38
C GLU A 216 -7.92 44.62 -16.50
N GLU A 217 -7.17 43.64 -15.98
CA GLU A 217 -5.70 43.54 -16.13
C GLU A 217 -5.31 42.85 -17.43
N LEU A 218 -6.09 41.86 -17.89
CA LEU A 218 -5.89 41.22 -19.20
C LEU A 218 -6.21 42.19 -20.37
N ALA A 219 -7.15 43.11 -20.20
CA ALA A 219 -7.49 44.13 -21.19
C ALA A 219 -6.43 45.25 -21.35
N GLN A 220 -5.49 45.37 -20.39
CA GLN A 220 -4.37 46.31 -20.47
C GLN A 220 -3.15 45.73 -21.20
N ILE A 221 -3.04 44.41 -21.31
CA ILE A 221 -1.94 43.74 -22.01
C ILE A 221 -2.14 43.77 -23.54
N ASP A 222 -3.39 43.78 -24.01
CA ASP A 222 -3.74 43.79 -25.43
C ASP A 222 -3.61 45.18 -26.10
N GLN A 223 -3.33 46.24 -25.34
CA GLN A 223 -3.18 47.62 -25.87
C GLN A 223 -1.74 48.00 -26.24
N CYS A 224 -0.76 47.12 -26.06
CA CYS A 224 0.66 47.42 -26.34
C CYS A 224 1.20 46.90 -27.69
N GLU A 225 0.43 46.14 -28.49
CA GLU A 225 0.91 45.59 -29.77
C GLU A 225 0.34 46.28 -31.03
N GLY A 226 0.04 47.58 -30.94
CA GLY A 226 -0.56 48.34 -32.04
C GLY A 226 0.08 49.70 -32.30
N GLY A 227 1.40 49.77 -32.52
CA GLY A 227 2.03 51.04 -32.94
C GLY A 227 3.49 50.93 -33.35
N GLY A 228 3.75 50.80 -34.65
CA GLY A 228 5.07 51.06 -35.23
C GLY A 228 5.35 50.34 -36.56
N PHE A 229 4.78 50.86 -37.65
CA PHE A 229 5.48 50.91 -38.94
C PHE A 229 6.36 52.16 -38.96
#